data_AF-A0A2N3LEH9-F1
#
_entry.id   AF-A0A2N3LEH9-F1
#
_cell.length_a   1.000
_cell.length_b   1.000
_cell.length_c   1.000
_cell.angle_alpha   90.00
_cell.angle_beta   90.00
_cell.angle_gamma   90.00
#
_symmetry.space_group_name_H-M   'P 1'
#
loop_
_entity.id
_entity.type
_entity.pdbx_description
1 polymer ?
#
loop_
_entity_poly.entity_id
_entity_poly.type
_entity_poly.pdbx_seq_one_letter_code
_entity_poly.pdbx_strand_id
1 'polypeptide(L)'
;MAYKWEKDTLQKYGEEATQNLIKQQQKYEAMKKDNDCNYCGKGNEGAIIEGKDGKPYILHLGLWSNGRCHYCGKYTAEWLNNKK
;
A
#
# COMPACT_ATOMS: atom_id res chain seq x y z
N MET A 1 14.00 -4.94 -9.85
CA MET A 1 12.77 -5.24 -9.11
C MET A 1 12.14 -3.92 -8.73
N ALA A 2 10.86 -3.73 -9.06
CA ALA A 2 10.16 -2.46 -8.88
C ALA A 2 9.77 -2.22 -7.42
N TYR A 3 9.58 -3.29 -6.64
CA TYR A 3 9.19 -3.22 -5.24
C TYR A 3 10.23 -3.87 -4.33
N LYS A 4 10.43 -3.31 -3.13
CA LYS A 4 11.39 -3.85 -2.15
C LYS A 4 11.09 -5.29 -1.73
N TRP A 5 9.81 -5.66 -1.67
CA TRP A 5 9.35 -6.99 -1.28
C TRP A 5 9.39 -8.02 -2.42
N GLU A 6 9.63 -7.62 -3.66
CA GLU A 6 9.52 -8.50 -4.83
C GLU A 6 10.45 -9.72 -4.75
N LYS A 7 11.69 -9.52 -4.29
CA LYS A 7 12.68 -10.60 -4.17
C LYS A 7 12.28 -11.63 -3.12
N ASP A 8 11.88 -11.16 -1.95
CA ASP A 8 11.51 -12.02 -0.82
C ASP A 8 10.25 -12.82 -1.14
N THR A 9 9.28 -12.18 -1.80
CA THR A 9 8.05 -12.84 -2.24
C THR A 9 8.33 -13.89 -3.31
N LEU A 10 9.24 -13.61 -4.26
CA LEU A 10 9.63 -14.56 -5.30
C LEU A 10 10.27 -15.80 -4.70
N GLN A 11 11.17 -15.62 -3.72
CA GLN A 11 11.85 -16.72 -3.06
C GLN A 11 10.90 -17.57 -2.21
N LYS A 12 9.93 -16.95 -1.53
CA LYS A 12 9.05 -17.64 -0.57
C LYS A 12 7.78 -18.23 -1.18
N TYR A 13 7.15 -17.53 -2.11
CA TYR A 13 5.83 -17.89 -2.65
C TYR A 13 5.84 -18.21 -4.15
N GLY A 14 6.97 -18.00 -4.83
CA GLY A 14 7.13 -18.30 -6.25
C GLY A 14 6.67 -17.18 -7.18
N GLU A 15 6.89 -17.42 -8.48
CA GLU A 15 6.71 -16.42 -9.53
C GLU A 15 5.25 -16.01 -9.71
N GLU A 16 4.32 -16.97 -9.76
CA GLU A 16 2.91 -16.69 -10.00
C GLU A 16 2.31 -15.78 -8.92
N ALA A 17 2.55 -16.10 -7.65
CA ALA A 17 2.08 -15.30 -6.52
C ALA A 17 2.68 -13.88 -6.56
N THR A 18 3.98 -13.79 -6.85
CA THR A 18 4.70 -12.50 -6.94
C THR A 18 4.17 -11.62 -8.06
N GLN A 19 3.97 -12.17 -9.26
CA GLN A 19 3.40 -11.43 -10.39
C GLN A 19 1.98 -10.95 -10.11
N ASN A 20 1.17 -11.75 -9.40
CA ASN A 20 -0.18 -11.33 -9.01
C ASN A 20 -0.14 -10.13 -8.05
N LEU A 21 0.75 -10.14 -7.06
CA LEU A 21 0.92 -9.02 -6.12
C LEU A 21 1.41 -7.75 -6.82
N ILE A 22 2.35 -7.88 -7.76
CA ILE A 22 2.82 -6.76 -8.61
C ILE A 22 1.66 -6.13 -9.37
N LYS A 23 0.83 -6.95 -10.04
CA LYS A 23 -0.33 -6.45 -10.79
C LYS A 23 -1.35 -5.75 -9.87
N GLN A 24 -1.59 -6.30 -8.68
CA GLN A 24 -2.46 -5.67 -7.69
C GLN A 24 -1.91 -4.31 -7.24
N GLN A 25 -0.61 -4.23 -6.94
CA GLN A 25 0.06 -2.99 -6.56
C GLN A 25 -0.05 -1.92 -7.66
N GLN A 26 0.33 -2.26 -8.89
CA GLN A 26 0.28 -1.35 -10.03
C GLN A 26 -1.14 -0.83 -10.30
N LYS A 27 -2.14 -1.72 -10.23
CA LYS A 27 -3.54 -1.34 -10.39
C LYS A 27 -3.97 -0.37 -9.28
N TYR A 28 -3.56 -0.63 -8.05
CA TYR A 28 -3.90 0.21 -6.92
C TYR A 28 -3.25 1.59 -6.99
N GLU A 29 -1.95 1.65 -7.36
CA GLU A 29 -1.24 2.90 -7.63
C GLU A 29 -1.91 3.72 -8.73
N ALA A 30 -2.32 3.09 -9.84
CA ALA A 30 -3.03 3.77 -10.91
C ALA A 30 -4.39 4.34 -10.45
N MET A 31 -5.13 3.60 -9.61
CA MET A 31 -6.41 4.05 -9.06
C MET A 31 -6.28 5.15 -7.99
N LYS A 32 -5.11 5.26 -7.34
CA LYS A 32 -4.88 6.13 -6.17
C LYS A 32 -3.73 7.12 -6.37
N LYS A 33 -3.36 7.37 -7.62
CA LYS A 33 -2.20 8.20 -8.01
C LYS A 33 -2.17 9.57 -7.32
N ASP A 34 -3.32 10.21 -7.15
CA ASP A 34 -3.44 11.55 -6.57
C ASP A 34 -3.79 11.55 -5.07
N ASN A 35 -3.66 10.39 -4.40
CA ASN A 35 -4.14 10.18 -3.04
C ASN A 35 -3.01 9.81 -2.05
N ASP A 36 -1.76 10.08 -2.42
CA ASP A 36 -0.60 9.81 -1.57
C ASP A 36 -0.59 10.66 -0.30
N CYS A 37 -0.16 10.06 0.81
CA CYS A 37 0.01 10.79 2.05
C CYS A 37 1.34 11.54 2.07
N ASN A 38 1.30 12.79 1.63
CA ASN A 38 2.42 13.74 1.64
C ASN A 38 3.11 13.90 3.01
N TYR A 39 2.46 13.54 4.13
CA TYR A 39 3.09 13.59 5.46
C TYR A 39 4.03 12.44 5.74
N CYS A 40 3.70 11.23 5.28
CA CYS A 40 4.55 10.06 5.54
C CYS A 40 5.52 9.79 4.39
N GLY A 41 5.24 10.31 3.19
CA GLY A 41 6.10 10.17 2.01
C GLY A 41 6.39 8.72 1.64
N LYS A 42 5.52 7.79 2.06
CA LYS A 42 5.67 6.35 1.79
C LYS A 42 5.21 5.96 0.40
N GLY A 43 4.57 6.87 -0.35
CA GLY A 43 4.39 6.72 -1.79
C GLY A 43 3.64 5.46 -2.18
N ASN A 44 2.66 5.03 -1.37
CA ASN A 44 1.90 3.80 -1.59
C ASN A 44 2.74 2.50 -1.72
N GLU A 45 3.94 2.38 -1.17
CA GLU A 45 4.91 1.31 -1.51
C GLU A 45 4.41 -0.16 -1.39
N GLY A 46 3.31 -0.38 -0.65
CA GLY A 46 2.73 -1.71 -0.44
C GLY A 46 3.58 -2.58 0.49
N ALA A 47 2.94 -3.37 1.34
CA ALA A 47 3.60 -4.31 2.24
C ALA A 47 3.01 -5.71 2.08
N ILE A 48 3.87 -6.72 2.01
CA ILE A 48 3.41 -8.11 1.90
C ILE A 48 3.17 -8.67 3.30
N ILE A 49 1.97 -9.19 3.51
CA ILE A 49 1.58 -9.90 4.73
C ILE A 49 1.18 -11.32 4.38
N GLU A 50 1.49 -12.28 5.26
CA GLU A 50 1.04 -13.65 5.11
C GLU A 50 -0.33 -13.81 5.78
N GLY A 51 -1.31 -14.30 5.03
CA GLY A 51 -2.63 -14.63 5.56
C GLY A 51 -2.61 -15.92 6.38
N LYS A 52 -3.72 -16.19 7.09
CA LYS A 52 -3.87 -17.42 7.89
C LYS A 52 -3.89 -18.70 7.03
N ASP A 53 -4.11 -18.58 5.73
CA ASP A 53 -4.06 -19.66 4.75
C ASP A 53 -2.65 -19.86 4.14
N GLY A 54 -1.63 -19.13 4.65
CA GLY A 54 -0.25 -19.21 4.17
C GLY A 54 -0.01 -18.48 2.85
N LYS A 55 -1.02 -17.78 2.30
CA LYS A 55 -0.88 -17.03 1.05
C LYS A 55 -0.45 -15.58 1.30
N PRO A 56 0.36 -14.99 0.41
CA PRO A 56 0.74 -13.60 0.55
C PRO A 56 -0.39 -12.67 0.05
N TYR A 57 -0.59 -11.58 0.78
CA TYR A 57 -1.49 -10.48 0.43
C TYR A 57 -0.73 -9.17 0.47
N ILE A 58 -1.14 -8.22 -0.36
CA ILE A 58 -0.58 -6.88 -0.35
C ILE A 58 -1.47 -5.94 0.47
N LEU A 59 -0.84 -5.29 1.45
CA LEU A 59 -1.42 -4.22 2.23
C LEU A 59 -0.94 -2.88 1.68
N HIS A 60 -1.85 -2.06 1.18
CA HIS A 60 -1.52 -0.75 0.67
C HIS A 60 -1.48 0.27 1.83
N LEU A 61 -0.32 0.90 2.03
CA LEU A 61 -0.05 1.82 3.13
C LEU A 61 0.44 3.16 2.59
N GLY A 62 0.33 4.22 3.40
CA GLY A 62 0.86 5.53 3.03
C GLY A 62 -0.06 6.36 2.13
N LEU A 63 -1.34 6.01 2.03
CA LEU A 63 -2.36 6.81 1.35
C LEU A 63 -3.32 7.47 2.33
N TRP A 64 -4.05 8.48 1.87
CA TRP A 64 -5.21 9.02 2.57
C TRP A 64 -6.43 8.12 2.45
N SER A 65 -7.14 7.91 3.55
CA SER A 65 -8.39 7.15 3.59
C SER A 65 -9.33 7.86 4.57
N ASN A 66 -10.48 8.35 4.09
CA ASN A 66 -11.42 9.15 4.88
C ASN A 66 -10.75 10.32 5.62
N GLY A 67 -9.80 10.97 4.96
CA GLY A 67 -9.05 12.08 5.53
C GLY A 67 -8.03 11.68 6.59
N ARG A 68 -7.74 10.38 6.81
CA ARG A 68 -6.67 9.88 7.70
C ARG A 68 -5.72 8.96 6.96
N CYS A 69 -4.42 9.08 7.21
CA CYS A 69 -3.46 8.10 6.70
C CYS A 69 -3.38 6.90 7.66
N HIS A 70 -3.56 5.69 7.14
CA HIS A 70 -3.43 4.45 7.92
C HIS A 70 -2.00 4.17 8.40
N TYR A 71 -1.00 4.77 7.74
CA TYR A 71 0.40 4.59 8.12
C TYR A 71 0.84 5.56 9.22
N CYS A 72 0.78 6.88 8.97
CA CYS A 72 1.25 7.87 9.93
C CYS A 72 0.16 8.40 10.88
N GLY A 73 -1.09 7.99 10.70
CA GLY A 73 -2.22 8.41 11.53
C GLY A 73 -2.62 9.87 11.38
N LYS A 74 -1.92 10.66 10.56
CA LYS A 74 -2.23 12.08 10.31
C LYS A 74 -3.55 12.23 9.59
N TYR A 75 -4.10 13.43 9.65
CA TYR A 75 -5.34 13.81 8.98
C TYR A 75 -5.08 14.83 7.86
N THR A 76 -5.92 14.85 6.83
CA THR A 76 -5.91 15.90 5.81
C THR A 76 -6.37 17.23 6.42
N ALA A 77 -5.91 18.34 5.84
CA ALA A 77 -6.31 19.67 6.29
C ALA A 77 -7.84 19.89 6.18
N GLU A 78 -8.47 19.39 5.12
CA GLU A 78 -9.93 19.43 4.94
C GLU A 78 -10.68 18.72 6.07
N TRP A 79 -10.19 17.56 6.52
CA TRP A 79 -10.82 16.81 7.61
C TRP A 79 -10.77 17.58 8.93
N LEU A 80 -9.64 18.26 9.21
CA LEU A 80 -9.48 19.08 10.41
C LEU A 80 -10.37 20.33 10.39
N ASN A 81 -10.59 20.92 9.22
CA ASN A 81 -11.44 22.11 9.07
C ASN A 81 -12.93 21.79 9.21
N ASN A 82 -13.39 20.62 8.75
CA ASN A 82 -14.78 20.18 8.90
C ASN A 82 -15.17 19.70 10.32
N LYS A 83 -14.22 19.74 11.27
CA LYS A 83 -14.42 19.36 12.68
C LYS A 83 -14.54 20.55 13.64
N LYS A 84 -14.41 21.78 13.15
CA LYS A 84 -14.64 23.02 13.91
C LYS A 84 -16.06 23.52 13.69
#